data_AF-A0A357KXY1-F1
#
_entry.id   AF-A0A357KXY1-F1
#
_cell.length_a   1.000
_cell.length_b   1.000
_cell.length_c   1.000
_cell.angle_alpha   90.00
_cell.angle_beta   90.00
_cell.angle_gamma   90.00
#
_symmetry.space_group_name_H-M   'P 1'
#
loop_
_entity.id
_entity.type
_entity.pdbx_description
1 polymer ?
#
loop_
_entity_poly.entity_id
_entity_poly.type
_entity_poly.pdbx_seq_one_letter_code
_entity_poly.pdbx_strand_id
1 'polypeptide(L)'
;LDIAERRRGQDGRIRMRLRGRAVDMRVSIVPTTYGQDAAIRLQDRQRLADIDLESLGFSVRNVTDLMGVAEKSHGILLITGP
;
A
#
# COMPACT_ATOMS: atom_id res chain seq x y z
N LEU A 1 -15.86 -7.54 -10.77
CA LEU A 1 -16.47 -8.38 -9.71
C LEU A 1 -17.79 -8.86 -10.26
N ASP A 2 -18.01 -10.16 -10.24
CA ASP A 2 -19.23 -10.81 -10.71
C ASP A 2 -20.21 -10.92 -9.55
N ILE A 3 -21.39 -10.33 -9.69
CA ILE A 3 -22.44 -10.30 -8.67
C ILE A 3 -23.13 -11.66 -8.53
N ALA A 4 -23.13 -12.47 -9.60
CA ALA A 4 -23.71 -13.81 -9.60
C ALA A 4 -22.80 -14.83 -8.90
N GLU A 5 -21.49 -14.59 -8.85
CA GLU A 5 -20.53 -15.48 -8.20
C GLU A 5 -20.40 -15.17 -6.70
N ARG A 6 -20.91 -16.08 -5.88
CA ARG A 6 -20.90 -15.96 -4.41
C ARG A 6 -20.03 -16.99 -3.69
N ARG A 7 -19.48 -17.98 -4.42
CA ARG A 7 -18.78 -19.15 -3.87
C ARG A 7 -17.26 -19.03 -3.96
N ARG A 8 -16.75 -18.12 -4.78
CA ARG A 8 -15.31 -17.88 -4.94
C ARG A 8 -14.93 -16.50 -4.40
N GLY A 9 -13.74 -16.42 -3.81
CA GLY A 9 -13.15 -15.14 -3.45
C GLY A 9 -12.93 -14.28 -4.70
N GLN A 10 -13.14 -12.97 -4.57
CA GLN A 10 -12.98 -12.04 -5.67
C GLN A 10 -12.21 -10.80 -5.23
N ASP A 11 -11.18 -10.44 -5.97
CA ASP A 11 -10.41 -9.23 -5.76
C ASP A 11 -10.66 -8.20 -6.86
N GLY A 12 -10.68 -6.94 -6.48
CA GLY A 12 -10.95 -5.82 -7.37
C GLY A 12 -10.19 -4.57 -6.98
N ARG A 13 -10.02 -3.68 -7.97
CA ARG A 13 -9.47 -2.35 -7.77
C ARG A 13 -10.45 -1.30 -8.25
N ILE A 14 -10.69 -0.29 -7.43
CA ILE A 14 -11.62 0.80 -7.71
C ILE A 14 -10.85 2.11 -7.55
N ARG A 15 -10.77 2.90 -8.62
CA ARG A 15 -10.23 4.26 -8.57
C ARG A 15 -11.39 5.24 -8.65
N MET A 16 -11.56 6.10 -7.65
CA MET A 16 -12.62 7.09 -7.63
C MET A 16 -12.13 8.44 -7.11
N ARG A 17 -12.84 9.51 -7.46
CA ARG A 17 -12.68 10.83 -6.85
C ARG A 17 -13.73 10.99 -5.76
N LEU A 18 -13.28 11.14 -4.52
CA LEU A 18 -14.14 11.38 -3.36
C LEU A 18 -13.77 12.75 -2.78
N ARG A 19 -14.74 13.68 -2.74
CA ARG A 19 -14.55 15.04 -2.20
C ARG A 19 -13.29 15.74 -2.76
N GLY A 20 -13.07 15.62 -4.07
CA GLY A 20 -11.93 16.21 -4.75
C GLY A 20 -10.59 15.46 -4.62
N ARG A 21 -10.51 14.43 -3.77
CA ARG A 21 -9.30 13.58 -3.63
C ARG A 21 -9.41 12.31 -4.45
N ALA A 22 -8.32 11.93 -5.12
CA ALA A 22 -8.24 10.65 -5.81
C ALA A 22 -7.94 9.55 -4.79
N VAL A 23 -8.84 8.58 -4.66
CA VAL A 23 -8.68 7.43 -3.75
C VAL A 23 -8.59 6.17 -4.60
N ASP A 24 -7.55 5.38 -4.35
CA ASP A 24 -7.36 4.07 -4.94
C ASP A 24 -7.75 3.03 -3.89
N MET A 25 -8.70 2.15 -4.21
CA MET A 25 -9.23 1.17 -3.27
C MET A 25 -9.00 -0.23 -3.80
N ARG A 26 -8.57 -1.12 -2.91
CA ARG A 26 -8.59 -2.57 -3.13
C ARG A 26 -9.74 -3.16 -2.38
N VAL A 27 -10.54 -3.97 -3.06
CA VAL A 27 -11.70 -4.66 -2.49
C VAL A 27 -11.44 -6.15 -2.63
N SER A 28 -11.53 -6.89 -1.54
CA SER A 28 -11.49 -8.35 -1.52
C SER A 28 -12.81 -8.84 -0.93
N ILE A 29 -13.51 -9.71 -1.64
CA ILE A 29 -14.76 -10.33 -1.21
C ILE A 29 -14.50 -11.81 -1.00
N VAL A 30 -14.77 -12.32 0.19
CA VAL A 30 -14.57 -13.74 0.54
C VAL A 30 -15.88 -14.38 1.00
N PRO A 31 -16.17 -15.64 0.60
CA PRO A 31 -17.33 -16.35 1.11
C PRO A 31 -17.14 -16.72 2.58
N THR A 32 -18.19 -16.58 3.38
CA THR A 32 -18.24 -16.94 4.80
C THR A 32 -19.48 -17.79 5.09
N THR A 33 -19.59 -18.35 6.30
CA THR A 33 -20.74 -19.18 6.71
C THR A 33 -22.08 -18.44 6.58
N TYR A 34 -22.08 -17.12 6.73
CA TYR A 34 -23.29 -16.28 6.74
C TYR A 34 -23.44 -15.39 5.49
N GLY A 35 -22.64 -15.63 4.45
CA GLY A 35 -22.71 -14.87 3.19
C GLY A 35 -21.34 -14.54 2.62
N GLN A 36 -21.07 -13.25 2.43
CA GLN A 36 -19.79 -12.76 1.94
C GLN A 36 -19.31 -11.60 2.82
N ASP A 37 -18.04 -11.63 3.17
CA ASP A 37 -17.36 -10.52 3.84
C ASP A 37 -16.55 -9.74 2.82
N ALA A 38 -16.50 -8.41 2.98
CA ALA A 38 -15.73 -7.52 2.13
C ALA A 38 -14.66 -6.79 2.95
N ALA A 39 -13.40 -6.94 2.56
CA ALA A 39 -12.29 -6.14 3.05
C ALA A 39 -11.97 -5.04 2.04
N ILE A 40 -12.05 -3.78 2.47
CA ILE A 40 -11.71 -2.62 1.64
C ILE A 40 -10.46 -1.95 2.21
N ARG A 41 -9.41 -1.84 1.39
CA ARG A 41 -8.19 -1.12 1.72
C ARG A 41 -8.12 0.15 0.89
N LEU A 42 -8.06 1.28 1.58
CA LEU A 42 -7.82 2.59 0.97
C LEU A 42 -6.32 2.80 0.81
N GLN A 43 -5.90 3.20 -0.39
CA GLN A 43 -4.54 3.60 -0.70
C GLN A 43 -4.55 5.08 -1.09
N ASP A 44 -4.10 5.93 -0.17
CA ASP A 44 -3.87 7.34 -0.42
C ASP A 44 -2.52 7.50 -1.11
N ARG A 45 -2.56 7.67 -2.44
CA ARG A 45 -1.35 7.87 -3.24
C ARG A 45 -0.77 9.28 -3.10
N GLN A 46 -1.58 10.26 -2.68
CA GLN A 46 -1.10 11.64 -2.54
C GLN A 46 -0.19 11.76 -1.31
N ARG A 47 -0.55 11.08 -0.22
CA ARG A 47 0.25 11.11 1.02
C ARG A 47 1.65 10.48 0.88
N LEU A 48 1.85 9.56 -0.07
CA LEU A 48 3.14 8.90 -0.28
C LEU A 48 4.13 9.75 -1.08
N ALA A 49 3.66 10.76 -1.83
CA ALA A 49 4.52 11.57 -2.68
C ALA A 49 5.40 12.55 -1.89
N ASP A 50 5.00 12.89 -0.65
CA ASP A 50 5.65 13.90 0.19
C ASP A 50 6.48 13.29 1.33
N ILE A 51 6.84 12.00 1.25
CA ILE A 51 7.63 11.35 2.31
C ILE A 51 9.12 11.60 2.07
N ASP A 52 9.71 12.40 2.98
CA ASP A 52 11.15 12.57 3.08
C ASP A 52 11.75 11.54 4.05
N LEU A 53 12.97 11.05 3.78
CA LEU A 53 13.68 10.10 4.62
C LEU A 53 13.89 10.64 6.04
N GLU A 54 14.10 11.95 6.16
CA GLU A 54 14.23 12.65 7.44
C GLU A 54 12.94 12.59 8.29
N SER A 55 11.77 12.53 7.64
CA SER A 55 10.46 12.48 8.30
C SER A 55 10.12 11.10 8.88
N LEU A 56 10.93 10.08 8.59
CA LEU A 56 10.68 8.69 8.99
C LEU A 56 11.19 8.36 10.40
N GLY A 57 11.74 9.33 11.13
CA GLY A 57 12.19 9.16 12.52
C GLY A 57 13.56 8.49 12.66
N PHE A 58 14.36 8.47 11.59
CA PHE A 58 15.75 8.03 11.66
C PHE A 58 16.60 9.06 12.42
N SER A 59 17.66 8.58 13.08
CA SER A 59 18.72 9.47 13.55
C SER A 59 19.50 10.02 12.34
N VAL A 60 20.10 11.20 12.50
CA VAL A 60 20.93 11.83 11.45
C VAL A 60 22.00 10.85 10.93
N ARG A 61 22.64 10.12 11.84
CA ARG A 61 23.64 9.09 11.48
C ARG A 61 23.05 8.02 10.55
N ASN A 62 21.89 7.47 10.89
CA ASN A 62 21.25 6.42 10.10
C ASN A 62 20.84 6.93 8.70
N VAL A 63 20.40 8.18 8.61
CA VAL A 63 20.11 8.82 7.31
C VAL A 63 21.37 8.91 6.46
N THR A 64 22.48 9.42 7.02
CA THR A 64 23.77 9.51 6.31
C THR A 64 24.28 8.15 5.85
N ASP A 65 24.23 7.15 6.73
CA ASP A 65 24.68 5.79 6.41
C ASP A 65 23.81 5.17 5.30
N LEU A 66 22.48 5.36 5.34
CA LEU A 66 21.56 4.85 4.32
C LEU A 66 21.78 5.54 2.96
N MET A 67 21.93 6.86 2.95
CA MET A 67 22.20 7.63 1.73
C MET A 67 23.54 7.22 1.11
N GLY A 68 24.59 7.07 1.91
CA GLY A 68 25.90 6.61 1.42
C GLY A 68 25.88 5.19 0.85
N VAL A 69 24.97 4.32 1.32
CA VAL A 69 24.75 3.00 0.71
C VAL A 69 23.93 3.12 -0.58
N ALA A 70 22.91 4.00 -0.61
CA ALA A 70 22.05 4.21 -1.77
C ALA A 70 22.78 4.81 -2.99
N GLU A 71 23.84 5.59 -2.75
CA GLU A 71 24.68 6.18 -3.81
C GLU A 71 25.66 5.20 -4.45
N LYS A 72 25.82 3.98 -3.92
CA LYS A 72 26.72 2.97 -4.49
C LYS A 72 26.21 2.53 -5.86
N SER A 73 27.13 2.41 -6.82
CA SER A 73 26.81 2.00 -8.21
C SER A 73 26.27 0.56 -8.32
N HIS A 74 26.50 -0.28 -7.30
CA HIS A 74 25.98 -1.64 -7.22
C HIS A 74 25.94 -2.15 -5.78
N GLY A 75 25.01 -3.05 -5.51
CA GLY A 75 24.83 -3.69 -4.19
C GLY A 75 23.39 -4.14 -3.98
N ILE A 76 23.13 -4.77 -2.84
CA ILE A 76 21.79 -5.16 -2.42
C ILE A 76 21.50 -4.44 -1.11
N LEU A 77 20.43 -3.64 -1.07
CA LEU A 77 19.85 -3.09 0.15
C LEU A 77 18.66 -3.96 0.55
N LEU A 78 18.77 -4.64 1.69
CA LEU A 78 17.72 -5.50 2.22
C LEU A 78 16.87 -4.69 3.21
N ILE A 79 15.62 -4.43 2.84
CA ILE A 79 14.62 -3.86 3.74
C ILE A 79 13.85 -5.03 4.32
N THR A 80 13.94 -5.21 5.64
CA THR A 80 13.27 -6.29 6.36
C THR A 80 12.14 -5.75 7.23
N GLY A 81 11.09 -6.55 7.37
CA GLY A 81 9.90 -6.27 8.16
C GLY A 81 9.01 -7.52 8.16
N PRO A 82 8.01 -7.59 9.04
CA PRO A 82 7.00 -8.63 9.02
C PRO A 82 6.15 -8.61 7.73
#